data_AF-A0A8S8XLG9-F1
#
_entry.id   AF-A0A8S8XLG9-F1
#
_cell.length_a   1.000
_cell.length_b   1.000
_cell.length_c   1.000
_cell.angle_alpha   90.00
_cell.angle_beta   90.00
_cell.angle_gamma   90.00
#
_symmetry.space_group_name_H-M   'P 1'
#
loop_
_entity.id
_entity.type
_entity.pdbx_description
1 polymer ?
#
loop_
_entity_poly.entity_id
_entity_poly.type
_entity_poly.pdbx_seq_one_letter_code
_entity_poly.pdbx_strand_id
1 'polypeptide(L)'
;MVNIGPMIMSFFPGDNDLRTWLDLGLLTWFFTAAVRASVVGTPKEIELFANKLHGFYSESFRNWGDAEDVERDLLIGFWMGWFIWLAFPATLTQGVTATTLTGGLGYALGPLFLILHVMAAGVLTLLIRFIASWGGPISRAFGSFGSQPFSQALGWALIPISLWCLINGVFYANDIGVLSVFNG
;
A
#
# COMPACT_ATOMS: atom_id res chain seq x y z
N MET A 1 2.27 -2.93 2.86
CA MET A 1 3.64 -2.41 2.97
C MET A 1 3.69 -0.96 3.46
N VAL A 2 2.77 -0.09 3.03
CA VAL A 2 2.78 1.34 3.42
C VAL A 2 2.65 1.59 4.93
N ASN A 3 1.81 0.80 5.61
CA ASN A 3 1.58 0.91 7.06
C ASN A 3 2.78 0.50 7.92
N ILE A 4 3.82 -0.11 7.34
CA ILE A 4 4.98 -0.62 8.10
C ILE A 4 5.88 0.53 8.55
N GLY A 5 6.08 1.54 7.70
CA GLY A 5 6.90 2.72 8.04
C GLY A 5 6.39 3.44 9.30
N PRO A 6 5.11 3.88 9.32
CA PRO A 6 4.52 4.53 10.48
C PRO A 6 4.52 3.63 11.73
N MET A 7 4.29 2.32 11.57
CA MET A 7 4.32 1.35 12.66
C MET A 7 5.72 1.25 13.30
N ILE A 8 6.78 1.12 12.49
CA ILE A 8 8.17 1.08 12.98
C ILE A 8 8.52 2.38 13.68
N MET A 9 8.18 3.52 13.07
CA MET A 9 8.44 4.83 13.64
C MET A 9 7.79 5.01 15.02
N SER A 10 6.62 4.42 15.22
CA SER A 10 5.89 4.51 16.49
C SER A 10 6.58 3.80 17.67
N PHE A 11 7.61 2.98 17.41
CA PHE A 11 8.45 2.41 18.48
C PHE A 11 9.52 3.39 18.98
N PHE A 12 9.85 4.42 18.19
CA PHE A 12 10.83 5.42 18.55
C PHE A 12 10.13 6.62 19.18
N PRO A 13 10.53 7.06 20.39
CA PRO A 13 10.07 8.33 20.95
C PRO A 13 10.74 9.46 20.16
N GLY A 14 10.14 9.83 19.03
CA GLY A 14 10.57 10.93 18.18
C GLY A 14 9.54 12.06 18.13
N ASP A 15 9.99 13.27 17.83
CA ASP A 15 9.11 14.42 17.63
C ASP A 15 8.12 14.20 16.48
N ASN A 16 6.96 14.85 16.59
CA ASN A 16 5.90 14.82 15.56
C ASN A 16 6.38 15.30 14.18
N ASP A 17 7.45 16.09 14.15
CA ASP A 17 8.10 16.58 12.94
C ASP A 17 8.60 15.44 12.07
N LEU A 18 9.32 14.48 12.65
CA LEU A 18 9.85 13.32 11.93
C LEU A 18 8.72 12.48 11.34
N ARG A 19 7.63 12.32 12.10
CA ARG A 19 6.44 11.59 11.63
C ARG A 19 5.78 12.28 10.45
N THR A 20 5.70 13.60 10.49
CA THR A 20 5.14 14.39 9.39
C THR A 20 6.00 14.29 8.13
N TRP A 21 7.33 14.29 8.27
CA TRP A 21 8.24 14.04 7.14
C TRP A 21 8.06 12.64 6.53
N LEU A 22 7.88 11.62 7.36
CA LEU A 22 7.58 10.27 6.88
C LEU A 22 6.27 10.24 6.10
N ASP A 23 5.21 10.85 6.64
CA ASP A 23 3.89 10.88 5.99
C ASP A 23 3.94 11.63 4.65
N LEU A 24 4.68 12.75 4.57
CA LEU A 24 4.94 13.45 3.30
C LEU A 24 5.73 12.60 2.30
N GLY A 25 6.73 11.87 2.78
CA GLY A 25 7.50 10.92 1.96
C GLY A 25 6.61 9.80 1.39
N LEU A 26 5.71 9.26 2.21
CA LEU A 26 4.72 8.27 1.78
C LEU A 26 3.76 8.88 0.75
N LEU A 27 3.20 10.06 0.99
CA LEU A 27 2.29 10.71 0.03
C LEU A 27 2.99 11.01 -1.31
N THR A 28 4.26 11.39 -1.27
CA THR A 28 5.08 11.58 -2.48
C THR A 28 5.30 10.25 -3.21
N TRP A 29 5.55 9.17 -2.46
CA TRP A 29 5.65 7.83 -3.03
C TRP A 29 4.33 7.37 -3.66
N PHE A 30 3.19 7.64 -3.03
CA PHE A 30 1.86 7.34 -3.57
C PHE A 30 1.63 8.06 -4.91
N PHE A 31 1.96 9.35 -4.96
CA PHE A 31 1.84 10.16 -6.17
C PHE A 31 2.74 9.63 -7.30
N THR A 32 4.02 9.37 -7.02
CA THR A 32 4.95 8.85 -8.03
C THR A 32 4.56 7.45 -8.51
N ALA A 33 4.06 6.58 -7.62
CA ALA A 33 3.53 5.27 -7.99
C ALA A 33 2.27 5.39 -8.88
N ALA A 34 1.36 6.33 -8.60
CA ALA A 34 0.17 6.58 -9.43
C ALA A 34 0.52 7.13 -10.83
N VAL A 35 1.42 8.11 -10.90
CA VAL A 35 1.93 8.67 -12.17
C VAL A 35 2.59 7.59 -13.01
N ARG A 36 3.35 6.70 -12.39
CA ARG A 36 3.98 5.62 -13.14
C ARG A 36 2.96 4.58 -13.60
N ALA A 37 2.06 4.15 -12.73
CA ALA A 37 1.04 3.18 -13.09
C ALA A 37 0.22 3.67 -14.28
N SER A 38 -0.07 4.98 -14.38
CA SER A 38 -0.80 5.56 -15.50
C SER A 38 -0.08 5.50 -16.85
N VAL A 39 1.26 5.54 -16.84
CA VAL A 39 2.10 5.53 -18.06
C VAL A 39 2.49 4.11 -18.46
N VAL A 40 2.92 3.29 -17.50
CA VAL A 40 3.56 1.98 -17.76
C VAL A 40 2.63 0.81 -17.45
N GLY A 41 1.55 1.04 -16.70
CA GLY A 41 0.73 0.00 -16.11
C GLY A 41 1.17 -0.29 -14.69
N THR A 42 2.45 -0.62 -14.45
CA THR A 42 2.88 -1.12 -13.13
C THR A 42 4.02 -0.28 -12.50
N PRO A 43 3.98 -0.01 -11.17
CA PRO A 43 5.12 0.53 -10.42
C PRO A 43 6.36 -0.41 -10.43
N LYS A 44 7.60 0.11 -10.35
CA LYS A 44 8.86 -0.71 -10.42
C LYS A 44 8.90 -1.70 -9.28
N GLU A 45 8.44 -1.23 -8.13
CA GLU A 45 8.46 -1.95 -6.87
C GLU A 45 7.66 -3.22 -7.02
N ILE A 46 6.46 -3.13 -7.60
CA ILE A 46 5.58 -4.28 -7.79
C ILE A 46 6.14 -5.27 -8.80
N GLU A 47 6.65 -4.80 -9.93
CA GLU A 47 7.33 -5.64 -10.92
C GLU A 47 8.53 -6.40 -10.31
N LEU A 48 9.36 -5.70 -9.52
CA LEU A 48 10.52 -6.30 -8.86
C LEU A 48 10.11 -7.34 -7.82
N PHE A 49 9.12 -7.01 -6.97
CA PHE A 49 8.61 -7.93 -5.96
C PHE A 49 7.90 -9.13 -6.59
N ALA A 50 7.16 -8.95 -7.69
CA ALA A 50 6.48 -10.02 -8.41
C ALA A 50 7.49 -11.01 -9.00
N ASN A 51 8.51 -10.52 -9.68
CA ASN A 51 9.57 -11.37 -10.23
C ASN A 51 10.32 -12.14 -9.13
N LYS A 52 10.60 -11.49 -8.01
CA LYS A 52 11.23 -12.15 -6.86
C LYS A 52 10.33 -13.21 -6.22
N LEU A 53 9.04 -12.92 -6.09
CA LEU A 53 8.07 -13.84 -5.50
C LEU A 53 7.83 -15.05 -6.40
N HIS A 54 7.70 -14.82 -7.72
CA HIS A 54 7.59 -15.89 -8.71
C HIS A 54 8.82 -16.82 -8.68
N GLY A 55 10.01 -16.26 -8.48
CA GLY A 55 11.25 -17.02 -8.31
C GLY A 55 11.27 -17.95 -7.07
N PHE A 56 10.47 -17.68 -6.04
CA PHE A 56 10.34 -18.54 -4.85
C PHE A 56 9.34 -19.68 -5.01
N TYR A 57 8.52 -19.66 -6.07
CA TYR A 57 7.52 -20.71 -6.29
C TYR A 57 8.17 -22.00 -6.79
N SER A 58 7.51 -23.14 -6.51
CA SER A 58 7.95 -24.43 -7.01
C SER A 58 7.90 -24.45 -8.54
N GLU A 59 8.74 -25.26 -9.17
CA GLU A 59 8.80 -25.36 -10.64
C GLU A 59 7.44 -25.69 -11.26
N SER A 60 6.68 -26.58 -10.60
CA SER A 60 5.30 -26.92 -10.99
C SER A 60 4.36 -25.71 -10.97
N PHE A 61 4.47 -24.83 -9.96
CA PHE A 61 3.62 -23.65 -9.83
C PHE A 61 4.06 -22.51 -10.76
N ARG A 62 5.37 -22.34 -10.99
CA ARG A 62 5.92 -21.39 -11.98
C ARG A 62 5.50 -21.71 -13.41
N ASN A 63 5.36 -23.01 -13.73
CA ASN A 63 4.92 -23.45 -15.05
C ASN A 63 3.39 -23.35 -15.23
N TRP A 64 2.64 -23.18 -14.14
CA TRP A 64 1.18 -23.09 -14.17
C TRP A 64 0.65 -21.65 -14.40
N GLY A 65 1.39 -20.63 -13.95
CA GLY A 65 1.00 -19.23 -14.10
C GLY A 65 2.19 -18.32 -14.40
N ASP A 66 1.96 -17.35 -15.28
CA ASP A 66 2.97 -16.35 -15.66
C ASP A 66 3.25 -15.37 -14.51
N ALA A 67 4.44 -14.76 -14.53
CA ALA A 67 4.81 -13.74 -13.54
C ALA A 67 3.85 -12.54 -13.53
N GLU A 68 3.18 -12.27 -14.65
CA GLU A 68 2.19 -11.22 -14.82
C GLU A 68 0.94 -11.42 -13.95
N ASP A 69 0.52 -12.67 -13.71
CA ASP A 69 -0.61 -12.95 -12.81
C ASP A 69 -0.27 -12.63 -11.35
N VAL A 70 0.98 -12.89 -10.95
CA VAL A 70 1.51 -12.56 -9.62
C VAL A 70 1.65 -11.04 -9.46
N GLU A 71 2.11 -10.37 -10.52
CA GLU A 71 2.21 -8.91 -10.57
C GLU A 71 0.85 -8.25 -10.38
N ARG A 72 -0.19 -8.74 -11.07
CA ARG A 72 -1.56 -8.23 -10.92
C ARG A 72 -2.07 -8.37 -9.49
N ASP A 73 -1.82 -9.51 -8.86
CA ASP A 73 -2.27 -9.78 -7.50
C ASP A 73 -1.55 -8.89 -6.48
N LEU A 74 -0.24 -8.67 -6.67
CA LEU A 74 0.56 -7.73 -5.89
C LEU A 74 0.11 -6.28 -6.10
N LEU A 75 -0.24 -5.90 -7.32
CA LEU A 75 -0.72 -4.56 -7.65
C LEU A 75 -2.05 -4.25 -6.94
N ILE A 76 -3.01 -5.17 -6.97
CA ILE A 76 -4.28 -5.02 -6.25
C ILE A 76 -4.01 -4.90 -4.75
N GLY A 77 -3.16 -5.77 -4.19
CA GLY A 77 -2.74 -5.71 -2.80
C GLY A 77 -2.04 -4.40 -2.42
N PHE A 78 -1.23 -3.85 -3.31
CA PHE A 78 -0.53 -2.57 -3.14
C PHE A 78 -1.52 -1.40 -3.03
N TRP A 79 -2.46 -1.29 -3.96
CA TRP A 79 -3.46 -0.23 -3.93
C TRP A 79 -4.40 -0.36 -2.73
N MET A 80 -4.80 -1.59 -2.39
CA MET A 80 -5.57 -1.83 -1.16
C MET A 80 -4.81 -1.39 0.09
N GLY A 81 -3.49 -1.64 0.14
CA GLY A 81 -2.65 -1.15 1.23
C GLY A 81 -2.68 0.38 1.36
N TRP A 82 -2.64 1.11 0.24
CA TRP A 82 -2.79 2.56 0.22
C TRP A 82 -4.15 3.03 0.68
N PHE A 83 -5.24 2.43 0.17
CA PHE A 83 -6.59 2.81 0.58
C PHE A 83 -6.85 2.56 2.07
N ILE A 84 -6.35 1.45 2.61
CA ILE A 84 -6.46 1.17 4.05
C ILE A 84 -5.72 2.23 4.85
N TRP A 85 -4.51 2.62 4.46
CA TRP A 85 -3.75 3.65 5.18
C TRP A 85 -4.39 5.03 5.05
N LEU A 86 -4.88 5.42 3.87
CA LEU A 86 -5.56 6.70 3.68
C LEU A 86 -6.85 6.78 4.50
N ALA A 87 -7.60 5.68 4.60
CA ALA A 87 -8.82 5.62 5.41
C ALA A 87 -8.51 5.58 6.92
N PHE A 88 -7.52 4.80 7.31
CA PHE A 88 -7.16 4.55 8.71
C PHE A 88 -5.63 4.49 8.88
N PRO A 89 -4.94 5.65 8.96
CA PRO A 89 -3.48 5.69 8.95
C PRO A 89 -2.86 5.07 10.22
N ALA A 90 -3.64 4.99 11.30
CA ALA A 90 -3.18 4.49 12.59
C ALA A 90 -3.44 3.00 12.83
N THR A 91 -3.99 2.24 11.86
CA THR A 91 -4.42 0.85 12.10
C THR A 91 -3.29 -0.06 12.61
N LEU A 92 -2.13 -0.10 11.96
CA LEU A 92 -1.02 -0.93 12.44
C LEU A 92 -0.33 -0.34 13.67
N THR A 93 -0.18 0.97 13.76
CA THR A 93 0.39 1.62 14.95
C THR A 93 -0.43 1.31 16.20
N GLN A 94 -1.77 1.38 16.12
CA GLN A 94 -2.64 1.07 17.24
C GLN A 94 -2.75 -0.44 17.49
N GLY A 95 -2.93 -1.24 16.44
CA GLY A 95 -3.14 -2.68 16.59
C GLY A 95 -1.88 -3.44 17.01
N VAL A 96 -0.72 -3.06 16.47
CA VAL A 96 0.55 -3.75 16.69
C VAL A 96 1.41 -3.00 17.68
N THR A 97 1.83 -1.78 17.36
CA THR A 97 2.82 -1.05 18.17
C THR A 97 2.31 -0.72 19.57
N ALA A 98 1.10 -0.16 19.70
CA ALA A 98 0.54 0.15 21.01
C ALA A 98 0.39 -1.11 21.87
N THR A 99 -0.09 -2.22 21.28
CA THR A 99 -0.16 -3.53 21.97
C THR A 99 1.22 -4.00 22.42
N THR A 100 2.26 -3.91 21.57
CA THR A 100 3.63 -4.27 21.96
C THR A 100 4.15 -3.40 23.10
N LEU A 101 3.90 -2.10 23.07
CA LEU A 101 4.35 -1.14 24.08
C LEU A 101 3.65 -1.29 25.44
N THR A 102 2.51 -1.98 25.52
CA THR A 102 1.86 -2.29 26.81
C THR A 102 2.67 -3.23 27.71
N GLY A 103 3.70 -3.90 27.17
CA GLY A 103 4.58 -4.79 27.91
C GLY A 103 3.91 -6.12 28.32
N GLY A 104 4.67 -6.96 29.04
CA GLY A 104 4.19 -8.29 29.48
C GLY A 104 3.81 -9.20 28.30
N LEU A 105 2.54 -9.61 28.24
CA LEU A 105 1.99 -10.40 27.12
C LEU A 105 1.97 -9.62 25.80
N GLY A 106 2.01 -8.29 25.84
CA GLY A 106 2.02 -7.42 24.67
C GLY A 106 3.16 -7.71 23.69
N TYR A 107 4.33 -8.13 24.19
CA TYR A 107 5.48 -8.50 23.35
C TYR A 107 5.21 -9.71 22.45
N ALA A 108 4.38 -10.66 22.89
CA ALA A 108 3.97 -11.81 22.07
C ALA A 108 2.74 -11.47 21.21
N LEU A 109 1.78 -10.74 21.77
CA LEU A 109 0.53 -10.40 21.10
C LEU A 109 0.71 -9.41 19.94
N GLY A 110 1.65 -8.47 20.04
CA GLY A 110 1.90 -7.50 18.97
C GLY A 110 2.30 -8.15 17.63
N PRO A 111 3.38 -8.94 17.57
CA PRO A 111 3.75 -9.69 16.36
C PRO A 111 2.63 -10.62 15.87
N LEU A 112 1.88 -11.24 16.78
CA LEU A 112 0.72 -12.06 16.42
C LEU A 112 -0.36 -11.20 15.73
N PHE A 113 -0.68 -10.02 16.26
CA PHE A 113 -1.62 -9.11 15.62
C PHE A 113 -1.11 -8.61 14.28
N LEU A 114 0.20 -8.40 14.09
CA LEU A 114 0.75 -8.06 12.78
C LEU A 114 0.45 -9.16 11.75
N ILE A 115 0.67 -10.43 12.11
CA ILE A 115 0.35 -11.57 11.24
C ILE A 115 -1.15 -11.59 10.92
N LEU A 116 -2.01 -11.42 11.93
CA LEU A 116 -3.46 -11.39 11.73
C LEU A 116 -3.90 -10.23 10.82
N HIS A 117 -3.29 -9.05 10.93
CA HIS A 117 -3.58 -7.92 10.04
C HIS A 117 -3.15 -8.21 8.59
N VAL A 118 -1.99 -8.82 8.39
CA VAL A 118 -1.52 -9.23 7.05
C VAL A 118 -2.45 -10.27 6.45
N MET A 119 -2.86 -11.28 7.24
CA MET A 119 -3.82 -12.29 6.81
C MET A 119 -5.18 -11.68 6.49
N ALA A 120 -5.70 -10.77 7.34
CA ALA A 120 -6.96 -10.09 7.12
C ALA A 120 -6.94 -9.23 5.85
N ALA A 121 -5.84 -8.52 5.59
CA ALA A 121 -5.65 -7.78 4.35
C ALA A 121 -5.64 -8.70 3.12
N GLY A 122 -4.96 -9.86 3.23
CA GLY A 122 -4.98 -10.90 2.19
C GLY A 122 -6.38 -11.43 1.93
N VAL A 123 -7.10 -11.84 2.97
CA VAL A 123 -8.50 -12.30 2.85
C VAL A 123 -9.39 -11.22 2.25
N LEU A 124 -9.26 -9.96 2.67
CA LEU A 124 -10.00 -8.83 2.10
C LEU A 124 -9.74 -8.69 0.60
N THR A 125 -8.48 -8.79 0.16
CA THR A 125 -8.15 -8.73 -1.28
C THR A 125 -8.77 -9.89 -2.06
N LEU A 126 -8.78 -11.11 -1.50
CA LEU A 126 -9.43 -12.26 -2.11
C LEU A 126 -10.95 -12.09 -2.19
N LEU A 127 -11.58 -11.54 -1.16
CA LEU A 127 -13.02 -11.25 -1.15
C LEU A 127 -13.40 -10.21 -2.21
N ILE A 128 -12.61 -9.14 -2.34
CA ILE A 128 -12.84 -8.12 -3.39
C ILE A 128 -12.71 -8.76 -4.77
N ARG A 129 -11.69 -9.60 -4.99
CA ARG A 129 -11.53 -10.32 -6.25
C ARG A 129 -12.70 -11.26 -6.54
N PHE A 130 -13.18 -11.95 -5.51
CA PHE A 130 -14.35 -12.81 -5.62
C PHE A 130 -15.60 -12.01 -6.01
N ILE A 131 -15.86 -10.87 -5.37
CA ILE A 131 -16.98 -9.98 -5.72
C ILE A 131 -16.79 -9.41 -7.14
N ALA A 132 -15.58 -8.99 -7.52
CA ALA A 132 -15.28 -8.50 -8.85
C ALA A 132 -15.52 -9.57 -9.94
N SER A 133 -15.33 -10.85 -9.62
CA SER A 133 -15.61 -11.96 -10.54
C SER A 133 -17.09 -12.09 -10.91
N TRP A 134 -18.01 -11.59 -10.07
CA TRP A 134 -19.45 -11.57 -10.35
C TRP A 134 -19.85 -10.55 -11.43
N GLY A 135 -18.94 -9.64 -11.83
CA GLY A 135 -19.19 -8.59 -12.81
C GLY A 135 -19.41 -9.07 -14.26
N GLY A 136 -19.41 -10.37 -14.53
CA GLY A 136 -19.86 -10.99 -15.79
C GLY A 136 -19.32 -10.34 -17.08
N PRO A 137 -20.12 -9.58 -17.86
CA PRO A 137 -19.67 -8.92 -19.10
C PRO A 137 -18.62 -7.83 -18.88
N ILE A 138 -18.67 -7.10 -17.76
CA ILE A 138 -17.70 -6.04 -17.42
C ILE A 138 -16.34 -6.68 -17.10
N SER A 139 -16.35 -7.79 -16.35
CA SER A 139 -15.15 -8.60 -16.09
C SER A 139 -14.53 -9.15 -17.39
N ARG A 140 -15.35 -9.58 -18.37
CA ARG A 140 -14.87 -9.99 -19.70
C ARG A 140 -14.34 -8.83 -20.55
N ALA A 141 -14.95 -7.64 -20.47
CA ALA A 141 -14.45 -6.45 -21.15
C ALA A 141 -13.08 -6.05 -20.59
N PHE A 142 -12.93 -5.98 -19.27
CA PHE A 142 -11.65 -5.75 -18.60
C PHE A 142 -10.65 -6.89 -18.72
N GLY A 143 -11.08 -8.12 -19.01
CA GLY A 143 -10.21 -9.23 -19.38
C GLY A 143 -9.79 -9.23 -20.86
N SER A 144 -10.53 -8.50 -21.73
CA SER A 144 -10.23 -8.38 -23.17
C SER A 144 -9.32 -7.20 -23.50
N PHE A 145 -9.41 -6.11 -22.73
CA PHE A 145 -8.32 -5.15 -22.60
C PHE A 145 -7.26 -5.84 -21.72
N GLY A 146 -6.01 -5.95 -22.16
CA GLY A 146 -4.98 -6.62 -21.36
C GLY A 146 -4.87 -6.08 -19.93
N SER A 147 -4.10 -6.76 -19.08
CA SER A 147 -3.76 -6.33 -17.72
C SER A 147 -3.27 -4.86 -17.66
N GLN A 148 -2.54 -4.43 -18.69
CA GLN A 148 -1.91 -3.11 -18.78
C GLN A 148 -2.91 -1.95 -18.88
N PRO A 149 -3.86 -1.92 -19.85
CA PRO A 149 -4.86 -0.85 -19.92
C PRO A 149 -5.65 -0.62 -18.63
N PHE A 150 -6.02 -1.70 -17.92
CA PHE A 150 -6.73 -1.59 -16.65
C PHE A 150 -5.87 -0.90 -15.58
N SER A 151 -4.61 -1.31 -15.45
CA SER A 151 -3.69 -0.71 -14.50
C SER A 151 -3.37 0.75 -14.82
N GLN A 152 -3.26 1.09 -16.11
CA GLN A 152 -3.10 2.46 -16.58
C GLN A 152 -4.31 3.33 -16.25
N ALA A 153 -5.52 2.83 -16.51
CA ALA A 153 -6.76 3.54 -16.18
C ALA A 153 -6.89 3.80 -14.67
N LEU A 154 -6.53 2.80 -13.85
CA LEU A 154 -6.50 2.94 -12.40
C LEU A 154 -5.43 3.94 -11.94
N GLY A 155 -4.24 3.94 -12.54
CA GLY A 155 -3.23 4.96 -12.31
C GLY A 155 -3.72 6.38 -12.62
N TRP A 156 -4.40 6.57 -13.76
CA TRP A 156 -5.01 7.84 -14.13
C TRP A 156 -6.08 8.30 -13.13
N ALA A 157 -6.91 7.38 -12.62
CA ALA A 157 -7.90 7.68 -11.60
C ALA A 157 -7.27 8.09 -10.25
N LEU A 158 -6.07 7.57 -9.95
CA LEU A 158 -5.39 7.81 -8.68
C LEU A 158 -4.51 9.06 -8.66
N ILE A 159 -4.13 9.62 -9.82
CA ILE A 159 -3.36 10.86 -9.89
C ILE A 159 -4.08 12.02 -9.16
N PRO A 160 -5.37 12.32 -9.43
CA PRO A 160 -6.06 13.40 -8.73
C PRO A 160 -6.15 13.17 -7.21
N ILE A 161 -6.41 11.92 -6.80
CA ILE A 161 -6.54 11.55 -5.39
C ILE A 161 -5.20 11.70 -4.67
N SER A 162 -4.14 11.15 -5.24
CA SER A 162 -2.78 11.23 -4.68
C SER A 162 -2.27 12.67 -4.62
N LEU A 163 -2.53 13.47 -5.65
CA LEU A 163 -2.19 14.89 -5.66
C LEU A 163 -2.95 15.66 -4.58
N TRP A 164 -4.25 15.41 -4.45
CA TRP A 164 -5.07 16.01 -3.38
C TRP A 164 -4.52 15.67 -1.99
N CYS A 165 -4.24 14.38 -1.73
CA CYS A 165 -3.68 13.95 -0.46
C CYS A 165 -2.31 14.59 -0.18
N LEU A 166 -1.44 14.69 -1.20
CA LEU A 166 -0.13 15.31 -1.07
C LEU A 166 -0.24 16.81 -0.72
N ILE A 167 -1.10 17.55 -1.41
CA ILE A 167 -1.33 18.97 -1.14
C ILE A 167 -1.85 19.18 0.29
N ASN A 168 -2.82 18.36 0.74
CA ASN A 168 -3.32 18.41 2.11
C ASN A 168 -2.23 18.09 3.14
N GLY A 169 -1.37 17.11 2.85
CA GLY A 169 -0.22 16.80 3.71
C GLY A 169 0.76 17.96 3.83
N VAL A 170 1.02 18.68 2.73
CA VAL A 170 1.89 19.88 2.74
C VAL A 170 1.27 21.01 3.54
N PHE A 171 -0.04 21.26 3.40
CA PHE A 171 -0.72 22.26 4.22
C PHE A 171 -0.69 21.91 5.70
N TYR A 172 -0.96 20.66 6.05
CA TYR A 172 -0.84 20.18 7.43
C TYR A 172 0.57 20.41 7.98
N ALA A 173 1.62 20.07 7.21
CA ALA A 173 3.01 20.28 7.61
C ALA A 173 3.37 21.76 7.79
N ASN A 174 2.75 22.66 7.03
CA ASN A 174 2.90 24.10 7.19
C ASN A 174 2.21 24.59 8.48
N ASP A 175 0.98 24.14 8.72
CA ASP A 175 0.17 24.56 9.87
C ASP A 175 0.80 24.17 11.21
N ILE A 176 1.48 23.02 11.27
CA ILE A 176 2.22 22.58 12.46
C ILE A 176 3.64 23.19 12.56
N GLY A 177 4.03 24.07 11.63
CA GLY A 177 5.29 24.80 11.66
C GLY A 177 6.53 24.01 11.20
N VAL A 178 6.38 22.75 10.78
CA VAL A 178 7.51 21.90 10.36
C VAL A 178 8.26 22.47 9.14
N LEU A 179 7.54 23.12 8.23
CA LEU A 179 8.14 23.76 7.04
C LEU A 179 8.81 25.11 7.36
N SER A 180 8.48 25.73 8.50
CA SER A 180 9.07 27.01 8.90
C SER A 180 10.51 26.89 9.39
N VAL A 181 10.96 25.68 9.75
CA VAL A 181 12.35 25.36 10.14
C VAL A 181 13.36 25.66 9.03
N PHE A 182 12.92 25.67 7.76
CA PHE A 182 13.77 26.02 6.60
C PHE A 182 13.77 27.50 6.23
N ASN A 183 12.96 28.33 6.90
CA ASN A 183 12.85 29.78 6.65
C ASN A 183 13.59 30.62 7.72
N GLY A 184 14.44 30.00 8.55
CA GLY A 184 15.26 30.64 9.58
C GLY A 184 16.75 30.59 9.28
#